data_AF-A0A924F3Z4-F1
#
_entry.id   AF-A0A924F3Z4-F1
#
_cell.length_a   1.000
_cell.length_b   1.000
_cell.length_c   1.000
_cell.angle_alpha   90.00
_cell.angle_beta   90.00
_cell.angle_gamma   90.00
#
_symmetry.space_group_name_H-M   'P 1'
#
loop_
_entity.id
_entity.type
_entity.pdbx_description
1 polymer ?
#
loop_
_entity_poly.entity_id
_entity_poly.type
_entity_poly.pdbx_seq_one_letter_code
_entity_poly.pdbx_strand_id
1 'polypeptide(L)'
;MNEHIQNLLLQRQYSEDVKNEAILRVLFNGESAVDVCEAMEIQSVATVNPWVKAYRRKIEEGLITLPPMTEKQKKDLHALQNKELKRAVKESNLMILALNGLIDVAEKDLKYRLEKSMVPNSLEAAR
;
A
#
# COMPACT_ATOMS: atom_id res chain seq x y z
N MET A 1 33.61 -38.42 16.74
CA MET A 1 32.85 -37.16 16.52
C MET A 1 31.75 -37.48 15.51
N ASN A 2 30.45 -37.53 15.79
CA ASN A 2 29.70 -37.46 17.04
C ASN A 2 28.27 -37.94 16.68
N GLU A 3 28.01 -39.26 16.71
CA GLU A 3 26.67 -39.82 16.41
C GLU A 3 25.58 -39.17 17.26
N HIS A 4 25.92 -38.75 18.48
CA HIS A 4 25.04 -38.03 19.37
C HIS A 4 24.68 -36.62 18.85
N ILE A 5 25.64 -35.88 18.27
CA ILE A 5 25.32 -34.59 17.60
C ILE A 5 24.50 -34.84 16.33
N GLN A 6 24.81 -35.88 15.55
CA GLN A 6 24.03 -36.23 14.37
C GLN A 6 22.57 -36.58 14.74
N ASN A 7 22.37 -37.33 15.84
CA ASN A 7 21.04 -37.64 16.36
C ASN A 7 20.31 -36.40 16.88
N LEU A 8 21.00 -35.49 17.58
CA LEU A 8 20.43 -34.21 18.03
C LEU A 8 20.07 -33.28 16.87
N LEU A 9 20.82 -33.34 15.77
CA LEU A 9 20.52 -32.59 14.54
C LEU A 9 19.35 -33.21 13.75
N LEU A 10 19.26 -34.53 13.70
CA LEU A 10 18.12 -35.27 13.10
C LEU A 10 16.83 -35.06 13.90
N GLN A 11 16.89 -35.04 15.24
CA GLN A 11 15.74 -34.72 16.09
C GLN A 11 15.27 -33.25 15.97
N ARG A 12 16.16 -32.34 15.52
CA ARG A 12 15.85 -30.93 15.29
C ARG A 12 15.50 -30.61 13.82
N GLN A 13 15.31 -31.61 12.97
CA GLN A 13 14.84 -31.37 11.61
C GLN A 13 13.33 -31.15 11.60
N TYR A 14 12.93 -29.90 11.42
CA TYR A 14 11.56 -29.56 11.05
C TYR A 14 11.22 -30.20 9.70
N SER A 15 10.01 -30.76 9.59
CA SER A 15 9.51 -31.27 8.32
C SER A 15 9.43 -30.15 7.28
N GLU A 16 9.48 -30.49 6.00
CA GLU A 16 9.32 -29.50 4.93
C GLU A 16 7.97 -28.80 4.99
N ASP A 17 6.91 -29.47 5.44
CA ASP A 17 5.59 -28.87 5.63
C ASP A 17 5.61 -27.76 6.69
N VAL A 18 6.29 -27.99 7.83
CA VAL A 18 6.45 -26.98 8.88
C VAL A 18 7.29 -25.80 8.38
N LYS A 19 8.36 -26.07 7.62
CA LYS A 19 9.17 -24.99 7.02
C LYS A 19 8.33 -24.17 6.04
N ASN A 20 7.60 -24.83 5.15
CA ASN A 20 6.79 -24.16 4.14
C ASN A 20 5.69 -23.32 4.79
N GLU A 21 4.97 -23.85 5.78
CA GLU A 21 3.94 -23.10 6.50
C GLU A 21 4.54 -21.86 7.21
N ALA A 22 5.67 -22.02 7.90
CA ALA A 22 6.34 -20.90 8.56
C ALA A 22 6.79 -19.82 7.55
N ILE A 23 7.35 -20.23 6.42
CA ILE A 23 7.74 -19.31 5.33
C ILE A 23 6.51 -18.57 4.81
N LEU A 24 5.39 -19.27 4.59
CA LEU A 24 4.18 -18.69 4.03
C LEU A 24 3.59 -17.62 4.97
N ARG A 25 3.54 -17.90 6.27
CA ARG A 25 3.05 -16.94 7.28
C ARG A 25 3.91 -15.69 7.34
N VAL A 26 5.23 -15.83 7.36
CA VAL A 26 6.14 -14.68 7.41
C VAL A 26 6.11 -13.87 6.10
N LEU A 27 6.15 -14.52 4.93
CA LEU A 27 6.25 -13.80 3.65
C LEU A 27 4.91 -13.25 3.16
N PHE A 28 3.82 -13.98 3.35
CA PHE A 28 2.54 -13.67 2.71
C PHE A 28 1.48 -13.20 3.70
N ASN A 29 1.44 -13.71 4.93
CA ASN A 29 0.48 -13.21 5.94
C ASN A 29 0.95 -11.95 6.66
N GLY A 30 2.24 -11.60 6.50
CA GLY A 30 2.85 -10.44 7.15
C GLY A 30 3.07 -10.62 8.66
N GLU A 31 3.04 -11.86 9.13
CA GLU A 31 3.32 -12.21 10.53
C GLU A 31 4.82 -12.02 10.82
N SER A 32 5.16 -11.57 12.03
CA SER A 32 6.57 -11.47 12.39
C SER A 32 7.16 -12.86 12.59
N ALA A 33 8.46 -13.03 12.29
CA ALA A 33 9.12 -14.31 12.51
C ALA A 33 9.09 -14.73 13.99
N VAL A 34 8.97 -13.79 14.94
CA VAL A 34 8.81 -14.07 16.37
C VAL A 34 7.46 -14.74 16.62
N ASP A 35 6.37 -14.13 16.13
CA ASP A 35 5.01 -14.64 16.31
C ASP A 35 4.85 -16.03 15.69
N VAL A 36 5.44 -16.24 14.51
CA VAL A 36 5.42 -17.55 13.84
C VAL A 36 6.22 -18.59 14.63
N CYS A 37 7.35 -18.20 15.23
CA CYS A 37 8.12 -19.11 16.09
C CYS A 37 7.33 -19.52 17.34
N GLU A 38 6.63 -18.59 17.97
CA GLU A 38 5.78 -18.89 19.13
C GLU A 38 4.58 -19.76 18.75
N ALA A 39 3.90 -19.44 17.65
CA ALA A 39 2.69 -20.14 17.23
C ALA A 39 2.95 -21.58 16.72
N MET A 40 4.14 -21.83 16.17
CA MET A 40 4.52 -23.13 15.59
C MET A 40 5.52 -23.89 16.44
N GLU A 41 5.80 -23.43 17.66
CA GLU A 41 6.79 -24.00 18.58
C GLU A 41 8.19 -24.17 17.97
N ILE A 42 8.56 -23.26 17.06
CA ILE A 42 9.88 -23.25 16.43
C ILE A 42 10.86 -22.58 17.39
N GLN A 43 11.96 -23.26 17.69
CA GLN A 43 12.92 -22.87 18.71
C GLN A 43 13.52 -21.46 18.56
N SER A 44 13.64 -20.93 17.35
CA SER A 44 14.23 -19.62 17.16
C SER A 44 13.90 -18.99 15.81
N VAL A 45 13.79 -17.66 15.84
CA VAL A 45 13.75 -16.81 14.65
C VAL A 45 14.98 -17.01 13.75
N ALA A 46 16.14 -17.33 14.35
CA ALA A 46 17.37 -17.65 13.62
C ALA A 46 17.23 -18.90 12.74
N THR A 47 16.24 -19.75 13.02
CA THR A 47 15.91 -20.94 12.23
C THR A 47 14.98 -20.61 11.06
N VAL A 48 14.01 -19.71 11.25
CA VAL A 48 13.03 -19.33 10.22
C VAL A 48 13.60 -18.35 9.18
N ASN A 49 14.40 -17.38 9.62
CA ASN A 49 14.95 -16.34 8.73
C ASN A 49 15.74 -16.90 7.53
N PRO A 50 16.63 -17.91 7.69
CA PRO A 50 17.31 -18.53 6.57
C PRO A 50 16.35 -19.18 5.57
N TRP A 51 15.27 -19.81 6.04
CA TRP A 51 14.28 -20.45 5.18
C TRP A 51 13.53 -19.42 4.35
N VAL A 52 13.08 -18.33 4.98
CA VAL A 52 12.42 -17.20 4.32
C VAL A 52 13.33 -16.57 3.27
N LYS A 53 14.61 -16.36 3.60
CA LYS A 53 15.59 -15.78 2.67
C LYS A 53 15.85 -16.70 1.46
N ALA A 54 16.01 -18.01 1.70
CA ALA A 54 16.22 -18.98 0.62
C ALA A 54 14.99 -19.08 -0.30
N TYR A 55 13.78 -19.04 0.28
CA TYR A 55 12.53 -19.06 -0.49
C TYR A 55 12.36 -17.79 -1.33
N ARG A 56 12.62 -16.62 -0.75
CA ARG A 56 12.62 -15.34 -1.49
C ARG A 56 13.57 -15.38 -2.68
N ARG A 57 14.79 -15.87 -2.49
CA ARG A 57 15.77 -15.99 -3.57
C ARG A 57 15.27 -16.90 -4.70
N LYS A 58 14.63 -18.02 -4.37
CA LYS A 58 14.04 -18.92 -5.38
C LYS A 58 12.90 -18.24 -6.17
N ILE A 59 12.12 -17.35 -5.55
CA ILE A 59 11.11 -16.55 -6.25
C ILE A 59 11.79 -15.58 -7.22
N GLU A 60 12.81 -14.85 -6.75
CA GLU A 60 13.56 -13.87 -7.56
C GLU A 60 14.26 -14.52 -8.75
N GLU A 61 14.77 -15.74 -8.58
CA GLU A 61 15.38 -16.57 -9.63
C GLU A 61 14.34 -17.25 -10.55
N GLY A 62 13.04 -17.10 -10.28
CA GLY A 62 11.96 -17.70 -11.06
C GLY A 62 11.84 -19.22 -10.94
N LEU A 63 12.49 -19.82 -9.93
CA LEU A 63 12.54 -21.27 -9.72
C LEU A 63 11.29 -21.83 -9.06
N ILE A 64 10.48 -20.97 -8.42
CA ILE A 64 9.21 -21.33 -7.79
C ILE A 64 8.14 -20.29 -8.13
N THR A 65 6.91 -20.77 -8.32
CA THR A 65 5.74 -19.92 -8.54
C THR A 65 5.19 -19.42 -7.22
N LEU A 66 4.70 -18.17 -7.21
CA LEU A 66 4.08 -17.58 -6.04
C LEU A 66 2.82 -18.39 -5.66
N PRO A 67 2.59 -18.66 -4.36
CA PRO A 67 1.38 -19.31 -3.91
C PRO A 67 0.15 -18.45 -4.25
N PRO A 68 -1.02 -19.07 -4.49
CA PRO A 68 -2.26 -18.34 -4.75
C PRO A 68 -2.61 -17.44 -3.55
N MET A 69 -3.07 -16.23 -3.85
CA MET A 69 -3.44 -15.24 -2.82
C MET A 69 -4.51 -15.78 -1.87
N THR A 70 -4.34 -15.50 -0.57
CA THR A 70 -5.31 -15.87 0.47
C THR A 70 -6.56 -14.99 0.41
N GLU A 71 -7.68 -15.45 0.97
CA GLU A 71 -8.93 -14.67 1.01
C GLU A 71 -8.79 -13.34 1.75
N LYS A 72 -7.93 -13.28 2.78
CA LYS A 72 -7.59 -12.04 3.48
C LYS A 72 -6.91 -11.06 2.51
N GLN A 73 -5.89 -11.52 1.79
CA GLN A 73 -5.17 -10.70 0.80
C GLN A 73 -6.08 -10.23 -0.34
N LYS A 74 -7.04 -11.07 -0.78
CA LYS A 74 -8.04 -10.66 -1.79
C LYS A 74 -8.96 -9.57 -1.25
N LYS A 75 -9.42 -9.68 0.01
CA LYS A 75 -10.22 -8.65 0.67
C LYS A 75 -9.45 -7.36 0.86
N ASP A 76 -8.19 -7.43 1.27
CA ASP A 76 -7.32 -6.26 1.42
C ASP A 76 -7.06 -5.57 0.07
N LEU A 77 -6.83 -6.35 -1.00
CA LEU A 77 -6.73 -5.82 -2.36
C LEU A 77 -8.02 -5.15 -2.82
N HIS A 78 -9.18 -5.74 -2.50
CA HIS A 78 -10.49 -5.17 -2.81
C HIS A 78 -10.75 -3.89 -1.98
N ALA A 79 -10.30 -3.86 -0.72
CA ALA A 79 -10.35 -2.67 0.12
C ALA A 79 -9.42 -1.55 -0.40
N LEU A 80 -8.26 -1.90 -0.99
CA LEU A 80 -7.43 -0.95 -1.73
C LEU A 80 -8.11 -0.46 -3.02
N GLN A 81 -8.98 -1.27 -3.63
CA GLN A 81 -9.84 -0.86 -4.74
C GLN A 81 -11.09 -0.06 -4.29
N ASN A 82 -11.11 0.47 -3.07
CA ASN A 82 -12.29 1.10 -2.48
C ASN A 82 -12.90 2.17 -3.39
N LYS A 83 -14.09 1.85 -3.92
CA LYS A 83 -14.89 2.74 -4.76
C LYS A 83 -15.30 4.01 -4.01
N GLU A 84 -15.41 3.95 -2.69
CA GLU A 84 -15.73 5.11 -1.84
C GLU A 84 -14.63 6.17 -1.89
N LEU A 85 -13.36 5.77 -1.84
CA LEU A 85 -12.23 6.70 -1.98
C LEU A 85 -12.22 7.34 -3.37
N LYS A 86 -12.48 6.55 -4.42
CA LYS A 86 -12.61 7.07 -5.79
C LYS A 86 -13.79 8.04 -5.94
N ARG A 87 -14.91 7.77 -5.28
CA ARG A 87 -16.09 8.63 -5.28
C ARG A 87 -15.79 9.94 -4.55
N ALA A 88 -15.17 9.89 -3.39
CA ALA A 88 -14.76 11.08 -2.63
C ALA A 88 -13.81 11.98 -3.43
N VAL A 89 -12.81 11.40 -4.12
CA VAL A 89 -11.92 12.15 -5.02
C VAL A 89 -12.70 12.81 -6.16
N LYS A 90 -13.65 12.08 -6.77
CA LYS A 90 -14.47 12.63 -7.87
C LYS A 90 -15.35 13.79 -7.40
N GLU A 91 -15.91 13.70 -6.21
CA GLU A 91 -16.73 14.73 -5.60
C GLU A 91 -15.92 15.99 -5.26
N SER A 92 -14.75 15.82 -4.63
CA SER A 92 -13.82 16.92 -4.39
C SER A 92 -13.39 17.63 -5.68
N ASN A 93 -13.11 16.87 -6.75
CA ASN A 93 -12.75 17.45 -8.04
C ASN A 93 -13.90 18.27 -8.66
N LEU A 94 -15.15 17.82 -8.52
CA LEU A 94 -16.31 18.57 -8.98
C LEU A 94 -16.47 19.89 -8.20
N MET A 95 -16.26 19.84 -6.89
CA MET A 95 -16.30 21.03 -6.02
C MET A 95 -15.24 22.06 -6.43
N ILE A 96 -14.00 21.61 -6.66
CA ILE A 96 -12.90 22.46 -7.12
C ILE A 96 -13.26 23.15 -8.44
N LEU A 97 -13.82 22.40 -9.40
CA LEU A 97 -14.22 22.94 -10.69
C LEU A 97 -15.30 24.02 -10.55
N ALA A 98 -16.32 23.77 -9.72
CA ALA A 98 -17.38 24.74 -9.47
C ALA A 98 -16.84 26.02 -8.82
N LEU A 99 -15.95 25.89 -7.83
CA LEU A 99 -15.31 27.03 -7.16
C LEU A 99 -14.47 27.86 -8.13
N ASN A 100 -13.67 27.22 -8.99
CA ASN A 100 -12.89 27.92 -10.01
C ASN A 100 -13.80 28.68 -10.98
N GLY A 101 -14.93 28.10 -11.39
CA GLY A 101 -15.90 28.80 -12.24
C GLY A 101 -16.51 30.04 -11.56
N LEU A 102 -16.77 29.98 -10.24
CA LEU A 102 -17.24 31.14 -9.49
C LEU A 102 -16.16 32.23 -9.38
N ILE A 103 -14.90 31.84 -9.22
CA ILE A 103 -13.76 32.76 -9.23
C ILE A 103 -13.66 33.45 -10.60
N ASP A 104 -13.72 32.70 -11.71
CA ASP A 104 -13.67 33.27 -13.06
C ASP A 104 -14.78 34.30 -13.31
N VAL A 105 -15.99 34.03 -12.81
CA VAL A 105 -17.11 34.98 -12.90
C VAL A 105 -16.84 36.23 -12.07
N ALA A 106 -16.35 36.06 -10.84
CA ALA A 106 -16.01 37.18 -9.97
C ALA A 106 -14.86 38.04 -10.54
N GLU A 107 -13.85 37.42 -11.15
CA GLU A 107 -12.75 38.11 -11.82
C GLU A 107 -13.23 38.93 -13.02
N LYS A 108 -14.13 38.36 -13.84
CA LYS A 108 -14.74 39.07 -14.97
C LYS A 108 -15.57 40.27 -14.51
N ASP A 109 -16.38 40.10 -13.47
CA ASP A 109 -17.19 41.20 -12.91
C ASP A 109 -16.30 42.32 -12.37
N LEU A 110 -15.26 41.96 -11.61
CA LEU A 110 -14.27 42.91 -11.09
C LEU A 110 -13.58 43.67 -12.23
N LYS A 111 -13.13 42.96 -13.26
CA LYS A 111 -12.49 43.58 -14.43
C LYS A 111 -13.43 44.53 -15.16
N TYR A 112 -14.67 44.14 -15.41
CA TYR A 112 -15.68 45.00 -16.03
C TYR A 112 -15.92 46.27 -15.23
N ARG A 113 -16.02 46.16 -13.89
CA ARG A 113 -16.20 47.31 -13.00
C ARG A 113 -15.01 48.26 -13.03
N LEU A 114 -13.78 47.73 -13.03
CA LEU A 114 -12.57 48.53 -13.15
C LEU A 114 -12.53 49.29 -14.48
N GLU A 115 -12.77 48.60 -15.60
CA GLU A 115 -12.83 49.23 -16.93
C GLU A 115 -13.88 50.34 -16.99
N LYS A 116 -15.10 50.08 -16.48
CA LYS A 116 -16.18 51.08 -16.42
C LYS A 116 -15.82 52.29 -15.54
N SER A 117 -15.10 52.09 -14.44
CA SER A 117 -14.65 53.18 -13.57
C SER A 117 -13.52 54.03 -14.17
N MET A 118 -12.77 53.48 -15.13
CA MET A 118 -11.67 54.16 -15.82
C MET A 118 -12.10 54.91 -17.10
N VAL A 119 -13.31 54.68 -17.62
CA VAL A 119 -13.90 55.51 -18.69
C VAL A 119 -14.30 56.85 -18.06
N PRO A 120 -13.59 57.97 -18.32
CA PRO A 120 -13.66 59.15 -17.46
C PRO A 120 -14.95 59.95 -17.65
N ASN A 121 -15.25 60.74 -16.63
CA ASN A 121 -15.98 62.03 -16.65
C ASN A 121 -15.42 63.04 -17.67
N SER A 122 -15.09 62.62 -18.90
CA SER A 122 -14.61 63.49 -19.98
C SER A 122 -15.70 64.42 -20.54
N LEU A 123 -16.94 64.30 -20.05
CA LEU A 123 -18.06 65.19 -20.38
C LEU A 123 -18.36 66.25 -19.31
N GLU A 124 -17.74 66.19 -18.12
CA GLU A 124 -17.94 67.21 -17.06
C GLU A 124 -16.88 68.32 -17.04
N ALA A 125 -15.77 68.17 -17.78
CA ALA A 125 -14.72 69.19 -17.86
C ALA A 125 -14.91 70.24 -18.98
N ALA A 126 -16.04 70.22 -19.69
CA ALA A 126 -16.34 71.11 -20.83
C ALA A 126 -17.61 71.97 -20.63
N ARG A 127 -17.99 72.27 -19.38
CA ARG A 127 -19.05 73.23 -19.06
C ARG A 127 -18.56 74.32 -18.12
#